data_AF-A0AA47EIJ0-F1
#
_entry.id   AF-A0AA47EIJ0-F1
#
_cell.length_a   1.000
_cell.length_b   1.000
_cell.length_c   1.000
_cell.angle_alpha   90.00
_cell.angle_beta   90.00
_cell.angle_gamma   90.00
#
_symmetry.space_group_name_H-M   'P 1'
#
loop_
_entity.id
_entity.type
_entity.pdbx_description
1 polymer ?
#
loop_
_entity_poly.entity_id
_entity_poly.type
_entity_poly.pdbx_seq_one_letter_code
_entity_poly.pdbx_strand_id
1 'polypeptide(L)'
;MQSFILEVHPKAPVRHINGDTLDNRKANLEVYDQNTMNSYEGIDEESVAVILRDRYGKEKARTIIDKEDLNRVINNGYTWVLFKKDTEPYAVANTPEGKIYLNRFIMSTTEDMITHPINLNTLDNRKTNLENKNPNIENVENAVSEETEN
;
A
#
# COMPACT_ATOMS: atom_id res chain seq x y z
N MET A 1 12.47 -22.61 12.65
CA MET A 1 12.85 -22.77 14.06
C MET A 1 11.89 -22.03 14.99
N GLN A 2 11.61 -20.73 14.78
CA GLN A 2 10.67 -19.99 15.65
C GLN A 2 9.23 -20.53 15.61
N SER A 3 8.75 -20.92 14.42
CA SER A 3 7.44 -21.56 14.25
C SER A 3 7.28 -22.86 15.03
N PHE A 4 8.38 -23.62 15.21
CA PHE A 4 8.39 -24.83 16.03
C PHE A 4 8.24 -24.50 17.53
N ILE A 5 8.89 -23.45 18.02
CA ILE A 5 8.81 -23.00 19.42
C ILE A 5 7.39 -22.54 19.79
N LEU A 6 6.66 -21.97 18.84
CA LEU A 6 5.28 -21.54 19.00
C LEU A 6 4.24 -22.60 18.59
N GLU A 7 4.67 -23.76 18.08
CA GLU A 7 3.78 -24.82 17.55
C GLU A 7 2.82 -24.32 16.45
N VAL A 8 3.31 -23.42 15.60
CA VAL A 8 2.54 -22.84 14.50
C VAL A 8 3.07 -23.30 13.15
N HIS A 9 2.25 -23.10 12.10
CA HIS A 9 2.62 -23.44 10.75
C HIS A 9 3.98 -22.81 10.34
N PRO A 10 4.86 -23.52 9.61
CA PRO A 10 6.20 -23.00 9.28
C PRO A 10 6.21 -21.68 8.50
N LYS A 11 5.12 -21.37 7.80
CA LYS A 11 4.93 -20.11 7.06
C LYS A 11 4.25 -19.01 7.89
N ALA A 12 3.92 -19.25 9.16
CA ALA A 12 3.32 -18.25 10.02
C ALA A 12 4.29 -17.06 10.18
N PRO A 13 3.78 -15.82 10.15
CA PRO A 13 4.58 -14.61 10.32
C PRO A 13 5.03 -14.47 11.78
N VAL A 14 6.09 -15.15 12.19
CA VAL A 14 6.62 -15.04 13.55
C VAL A 14 7.62 -13.88 13.62
N ARG A 15 7.52 -13.04 14.65
CA ARG A 15 8.45 -11.95 14.92
C ARG A 15 8.89 -11.90 16.39
N HIS A 16 10.00 -11.21 16.64
CA HIS A 16 10.53 -10.95 17.97
C HIS A 16 9.95 -9.66 18.54
N ILE A 17 9.42 -9.72 19.75
CA ILE A 17 8.75 -8.60 20.43
C ILE A 17 9.77 -7.49 20.74
N ASN A 18 10.96 -7.86 21.25
CA ASN A 18 12.02 -6.91 21.61
C ASN A 18 12.91 -6.46 20.43
N GLY A 19 12.68 -6.97 19.21
CA GLY A 19 13.52 -6.71 18.04
C GLY A 19 14.89 -7.41 18.02
N ASP A 20 15.26 -8.13 19.08
CA ASP A 20 16.46 -8.99 19.12
C ASP A 20 16.14 -10.34 18.46
N THR A 21 16.66 -10.53 17.24
CA THR A 21 16.41 -11.71 16.42
C THR A 21 17.06 -12.99 16.95
N LEU A 22 17.98 -12.88 17.91
CA LEU A 22 18.66 -14.01 18.54
C LEU A 22 17.94 -14.51 19.80
N ASP A 23 17.08 -13.69 20.39
CA ASP A 23 16.31 -14.04 21.58
C ASP A 23 15.09 -14.90 21.22
N ASN A 24 15.32 -16.21 21.08
CA ASN A 24 14.30 -17.20 20.72
C ASN A 24 13.46 -17.70 21.91
N ARG A 25 13.49 -17.01 23.06
CA ARG A 25 12.62 -17.37 24.20
C ARG A 25 11.16 -17.25 23.76
N LYS A 26 10.32 -18.23 24.12
CA LYS A 26 8.88 -18.24 23.76
C LYS A 26 8.17 -16.94 24.15
N ALA A 27 8.52 -16.36 25.30
CA ALA A 27 7.97 -15.08 25.78
C ALA A 27 8.37 -13.86 24.93
N ASN A 28 9.35 -13.99 24.03
CA ASN A 28 9.80 -12.94 23.11
C ASN A 28 9.32 -13.16 21.66
N LEU A 29 8.55 -14.22 21.38
CA LEU A 29 8.07 -14.54 20.05
C LEU A 29 6.56 -14.39 19.97
N GLU A 30 6.06 -13.81 18.89
CA GLU A 30 4.63 -13.73 18.60
C GLU A 30 4.32 -13.98 17.13
N VAL A 31 3.10 -14.46 16.84
CA VAL A 31 2.57 -14.49 15.48
C VAL A 31 1.97 -13.13 15.18
N TYR A 32 2.50 -12.44 14.18
CA TYR A 32 2.00 -11.15 13.75
C TYR A 32 0.70 -11.29 12.98
N ASP A 33 -0.35 -10.59 13.41
CA ASP A 33 -1.59 -10.49 12.65
C ASP A 33 -1.43 -9.51 11.48
N GLN A 34 -1.39 -10.07 10.27
CA GLN A 34 -1.25 -9.30 9.03
C GLN A 34 -2.50 -8.46 8.70
N ASN A 35 -3.65 -8.74 9.33
CA ASN A 35 -4.89 -8.00 9.15
C ASN A 35 -5.02 -6.83 10.14
N THR A 36 -3.98 -6.56 10.94
CA THR A 36 -3.95 -5.40 11.82
C THR A 36 -4.11 -4.12 10.99
N MET A 37 -4.97 -3.21 11.45
CA MET A 37 -5.18 -1.91 10.81
C MET A 37 -3.86 -1.13 10.68
N ASN A 38 -3.72 -0.39 9.58
CA ASN A 38 -2.56 0.45 9.39
C ASN A 38 -2.48 1.54 10.45
N SER A 39 -1.28 1.75 10.98
CA SER A 39 -1.00 2.95 11.76
C SER A 39 -0.76 4.13 10.82
N TYR A 40 -0.91 5.34 11.33
CA TYR A 40 -0.73 6.57 10.58
C TYR A 40 -0.03 7.63 11.43
N GLU A 41 0.55 8.63 10.77
CA GLU A 41 1.21 9.79 11.37
C GLU A 41 0.70 11.05 10.68
N GLY A 42 0.34 12.09 11.45
CA GLY A 42 -0.03 13.38 10.87
C GLY A 42 1.19 14.08 10.28
N ILE A 43 1.09 14.56 9.04
CA ILE A 43 2.16 15.36 8.41
C ILE A 43 1.89 16.85 8.65
N ASP A 44 0.67 17.28 8.35
CA ASP A 44 0.20 18.65 8.49
C ASP A 44 -1.32 18.68 8.79
N GLU A 45 -1.95 19.85 8.65
CA GLU A 45 -3.38 20.01 8.95
C GLU A 45 -4.28 19.23 7.98
N GLU A 46 -3.83 19.00 6.74
CA GLU A 46 -4.60 18.45 5.62
C GLU A 46 -4.12 17.06 5.17
N SER A 47 -2.91 16.64 5.55
CA SER A 47 -2.27 15.43 5.05
C SER A 47 -1.83 14.49 6.16
N VAL A 48 -1.92 13.18 5.89
CA VAL A 48 -1.47 12.12 6.81
C VAL A 48 -0.67 11.06 6.07
N ALA A 49 0.34 10.50 6.74
CA ALA A 49 1.11 9.35 6.28
C ALA A 49 0.51 8.05 6.83
N VAL A 50 0.10 7.14 5.97
CA VAL A 50 -0.27 5.76 6.34
C VAL A 50 0.97 4.87 6.26
N ILE A 51 1.24 4.12 7.33
CA ILE A 51 2.43 3.27 7.48
C ILE A 51 2.18 1.92 6.81
N LEU A 52 3.01 1.59 5.81
CA LEU A 52 2.97 0.33 5.07
C LEU A 52 3.98 -0.65 5.68
N ARG A 53 3.48 -1.75 6.24
CA ARG A 53 4.29 -2.79 6.89
C ARG A 53 4.48 -4.00 5.99
N ASP A 54 5.57 -4.74 6.21
CA ASP A 54 5.72 -6.07 5.66
C ASP A 54 4.93 -7.12 6.45
N ARG A 55 5.02 -8.38 6.01
CA ARG A 55 4.36 -9.52 6.63
C ARG A 55 4.79 -9.81 8.07
N TYR A 56 5.85 -9.18 8.57
CA TYR A 56 6.35 -9.30 9.94
C TYR A 56 6.05 -8.04 10.76
N GLY A 57 5.28 -7.10 10.22
CA GLY A 57 4.91 -5.86 10.89
C GLY A 57 6.00 -4.80 10.89
N LYS A 58 7.10 -4.99 10.15
CA LYS A 58 8.16 -3.99 10.02
C LYS A 58 7.75 -2.95 8.98
N GLU A 59 7.88 -1.67 9.33
CA GLU A 59 7.66 -0.57 8.39
C GLU A 59 8.61 -0.69 7.17
N LYS A 60 8.03 -0.55 5.98
CA LYS A 60 8.75 -0.58 4.70
C LYS A 60 8.66 0.71 3.92
N ALA A 61 7.51 1.38 4.00
CA ALA A 61 7.23 2.62 3.31
C ALA A 61 6.09 3.35 4.00
N ARG A 62 5.83 4.56 3.54
CA ARG A 62 4.67 5.37 3.90
C ARG A 62 4.00 5.84 2.64
N THR A 63 2.68 5.96 2.68
CA THR A 63 1.91 6.61 1.62
C THR A 63 1.19 7.82 2.19
N ILE A 64 1.13 8.89 1.43
CA ILE A 64 0.51 10.16 1.85
C ILE A 64 -0.92 10.18 1.29
N ILE A 65 -1.89 10.56 2.12
CA ILE A 65 -3.28 10.75 1.71
C ILE A 65 -3.83 12.05 2.30
N ASP A 66 -4.94 12.53 1.76
CA ASP A 66 -5.69 13.60 2.39
C ASP A 66 -6.28 13.11 3.72
N LYS A 67 -6.25 13.97 4.73
CA LYS A 67 -6.73 13.65 6.08
C LYS A 67 -8.22 13.33 6.11
N GLU A 68 -9.01 13.95 5.24
CA GLU A 68 -10.44 13.62 5.07
C GLU A 68 -10.68 12.16 4.66
N ASP A 69 -9.71 11.54 3.97
CA ASP A 69 -9.80 10.15 3.52
C ASP A 69 -9.31 9.15 4.56
N LEU A 70 -8.67 9.61 5.64
CA LEU A 70 -8.06 8.73 6.65
C LEU A 70 -9.06 7.70 7.19
N ASN A 71 -10.23 8.15 7.63
CA ASN A 71 -11.22 7.27 8.26
C ASN A 71 -11.65 6.14 7.32
N ARG A 72 -11.93 6.45 6.05
CA ARG A 72 -12.33 5.43 5.07
C ARG A 72 -11.17 4.56 4.60
N VAL A 73 -9.92 5.00 4.73
CA VAL A 73 -8.74 4.21 4.37
C VAL A 73 -8.39 3.21 5.47
N ILE A 74 -8.50 3.57 6.75
CA ILE A 74 -8.11 2.69 7.86
C ILE A 74 -9.27 1.86 8.45
N ASN A 75 -10.51 2.33 8.35
CA ASN A 75 -11.70 1.67 8.93
C ASN A 75 -12.58 0.99 7.86
N ASN A 76 -11.96 0.39 6.84
CA ASN A 76 -12.66 -0.35 5.77
C ASN A 76 -12.43 -1.87 5.80
N GLY A 77 -11.66 -2.37 6.79
CA GLY A 77 -11.29 -3.78 6.89
C GLY A 77 -10.14 -4.21 5.99
N TYR A 78 -9.52 -3.30 5.25
CA TYR A 78 -8.32 -3.55 4.46
C TYR A 78 -7.05 -3.16 5.21
N THR A 79 -6.00 -3.97 5.00
CA THR A 79 -4.63 -3.62 5.38
C THR A 79 -3.83 -3.28 4.13
N TRP A 80 -3.36 -2.04 4.07
CA TRP A 80 -2.55 -1.51 2.98
C TRP A 80 -1.08 -1.91 3.17
N VAL A 81 -0.48 -2.45 2.10
CA VAL A 81 0.91 -2.88 2.07
C VAL A 81 1.62 -2.30 0.85
N LEU A 82 2.94 -2.24 0.92
CA LEU A 82 3.77 -1.86 -0.21
C LEU A 82 3.81 -3.01 -1.23
N PHE A 83 3.46 -2.71 -2.48
CA PHE A 83 3.60 -3.60 -3.62
C PHE A 83 4.41 -2.92 -4.72
N LYS A 84 5.35 -3.62 -5.33
CA LYS A 84 6.11 -3.09 -6.46
C LYS A 84 5.57 -3.70 -7.74
N LYS A 85 5.06 -2.86 -8.64
CA LYS A 85 4.73 -3.24 -10.02
C LYS A 85 5.88 -2.78 -10.89
N ASP A 86 6.63 -3.72 -11.45
CA ASP A 86 7.89 -3.47 -12.14
C ASP A 86 8.89 -2.75 -11.22
N THR A 87 9.09 -1.45 -11.39
CA THR A 87 9.92 -0.60 -10.53
C THR A 87 9.12 0.30 -9.59
N GLU A 88 7.82 0.46 -9.86
CA GLU A 88 6.98 1.47 -9.24
C GLU A 88 6.31 0.99 -7.94
N PRO A 89 6.43 1.74 -6.82
CA PRO A 89 5.87 1.37 -5.53
C PRO A 89 4.41 1.83 -5.36
N TYR A 90 3.50 0.91 -5.11
CA TYR A 90 2.09 1.19 -4.85
C TYR A 90 1.68 0.75 -3.44
N ALA A 91 0.75 1.48 -2.84
CA ALA A 91 -0.01 1.00 -1.69
C ALA A 91 -1.20 0.16 -2.18
N VAL A 92 -1.29 -1.10 -1.74
CA VAL A 92 -2.36 -2.02 -2.16
C VAL A 92 -2.94 -2.79 -0.98
N ALA A 93 -4.20 -3.16 -1.07
CA ALA A 93 -4.82 -4.16 -0.22
C ALA A 93 -4.90 -5.49 -0.99
N ASN A 94 -4.58 -6.60 -0.32
CA ASN A 94 -4.74 -7.93 -0.90
C ASN A 94 -6.09 -8.51 -0.46
N THR A 95 -6.99 -8.73 -1.41
CA THR A 95 -8.30 -9.35 -1.18
C THR A 95 -8.37 -10.70 -1.89
N PRO A 96 -9.34 -11.57 -1.55
CA PRO A 96 -9.56 -12.83 -2.28
C PRO A 96 -9.84 -12.62 -3.78
N GLU A 97 -10.45 -11.50 -4.15
CA GLU A 97 -10.79 -11.14 -5.53
C GLU A 97 -9.60 -10.53 -6.30
N GLY A 98 -8.56 -10.11 -5.60
CA GLY A 98 -7.38 -9.50 -6.19
C GLY A 98 -6.82 -8.34 -5.39
N LYS A 99 -5.97 -7.55 -6.05
CA LYS A 99 -5.33 -6.37 -5.43
C LYS A 99 -6.19 -5.15 -5.67
N ILE A 100 -6.48 -4.41 -4.60
CA ILE A 100 -7.09 -3.09 -4.68
C ILE A 100 -5.98 -2.06 -4.49
N TYR A 101 -5.82 -1.16 -5.44
CA TYR A 101 -4.85 -0.07 -5.35
C TYR A 101 -5.43 1.10 -4.56
N LEU A 102 -4.62 1.71 -3.68
CA LEU A 102 -5.08 2.78 -2.80
C LEU A 102 -5.52 4.02 -3.59
N ASN A 103 -4.76 4.45 -4.60
CA ASN A 103 -5.15 5.57 -5.48
C ASN A 103 -6.55 5.38 -6.06
N ARG A 104 -6.84 4.16 -6.53
CA ARG A 104 -8.11 3.78 -7.16
C ARG A 104 -9.25 3.77 -6.15
N PHE A 105 -8.99 3.22 -4.96
CA PHE A 105 -9.94 3.28 -3.85
C PHE A 105 -10.23 4.73 -3.44
N ILE A 106 -9.20 5.58 -3.44
CA ILE A 106 -9.34 6.98 -3.08
C ILE A 106 -10.18 7.74 -4.11
N MET A 107 -9.88 7.57 -5.39
CA MET A 107 -10.55 8.25 -6.49
C MET A 107 -11.87 7.61 -6.94
N SER A 108 -12.26 6.48 -6.31
CA SER A 108 -13.43 5.69 -6.72
C SER A 108 -13.48 5.42 -8.23
N THR A 109 -12.31 5.15 -8.82
CA THR A 109 -12.16 5.05 -10.27
C THR A 109 -12.91 3.85 -10.82
N THR A 110 -13.61 4.02 -11.93
CA THR A 110 -14.38 2.99 -12.63
C THR A 110 -13.49 2.04 -13.44
N GLU A 111 -14.00 0.87 -13.82
CA GLU A 111 -13.20 -0.19 -14.50
C GLU A 111 -12.64 0.22 -15.86
N ASP A 112 -13.31 1.15 -16.54
CA ASP A 112 -12.91 1.72 -17.83
C ASP A 112 -11.88 2.85 -17.71
N MET A 113 -11.51 3.26 -16.50
CA MET A 113 -10.56 4.33 -16.23
C MET A 113 -9.36 3.85 -15.42
N ILE A 114 -8.25 4.57 -15.55
CA ILE A 114 -7.04 4.40 -14.74
C ILE A 114 -6.86 5.61 -13.84
N THR A 115 -6.34 5.40 -12.62
CA THR A 115 -5.91 6.50 -11.76
C THR A 115 -4.44 6.80 -12.04
N HIS A 116 -4.15 7.99 -12.55
CA HIS A 116 -2.81 8.45 -12.87
C HIS A 116 -2.29 9.40 -11.78
N PRO A 117 -1.06 9.20 -11.25
CA PRO A 117 -0.41 10.15 -10.36
C PRO A 117 0.23 11.30 -11.14
N ILE A 118 -0.32 12.50 -11.00
CA ILE A 118 0.09 13.72 -11.72
C ILE A 118 1.56 14.07 -11.42
N ASN A 119 2.00 13.89 -10.17
CA ASN A 119 3.35 14.20 -9.72
C ASN A 119 4.35 13.04 -9.91
N LEU A 120 3.93 11.97 -10.61
CA LEU A 120 4.71 10.74 -10.82
C LEU A 120 5.14 10.03 -9.53
N ASN A 121 4.51 10.33 -8.39
CA ASN A 121 4.74 9.65 -7.12
C ASN A 121 3.54 8.78 -6.76
N THR A 122 3.69 7.48 -7.01
CA THR A 122 2.68 6.43 -6.79
C THR A 122 2.32 6.19 -5.30
N LEU A 123 3.13 6.71 -4.37
CA LEU A 123 2.85 6.71 -2.93
C LEU A 123 2.27 8.04 -2.42
N ASP A 124 2.12 9.05 -3.26
CA ASP A 124 1.39 10.27 -2.95
C ASP A 124 -0.04 10.16 -3.48
N ASN A 125 -0.93 9.70 -2.61
CA ASN A 125 -2.32 9.41 -2.91
C ASN A 125 -3.26 10.54 -2.47
N ARG A 126 -2.76 11.76 -2.32
CA ARG A 126 -3.60 12.95 -2.17
C ARG A 126 -4.36 13.20 -3.47
N LYS A 127 -5.65 13.52 -3.40
CA LYS A 127 -6.53 13.76 -4.56
C LYS A 127 -5.99 14.85 -5.47
N THR A 128 -5.33 15.87 -4.92
CA THR A 128 -4.67 16.93 -5.70
C THR A 128 -3.56 16.43 -6.61
N ASN A 129 -3.01 15.24 -6.34
CA ASN A 129 -1.97 14.58 -7.14
C ASN A 129 -2.50 13.38 -7.94
N LEU A 130 -3.81 13.16 -7.98
CA LEU A 130 -4.42 12.04 -8.68
C LEU A 130 -5.45 12.53 -9.70
N GLU A 131 -5.51 11.86 -10.84
CA GLU A 131 -6.54 12.07 -11.86
C GLU A 131 -7.04 10.74 -12.42
N ASN A 132 -8.31 10.68 -12.81
CA ASN A 132 -8.86 9.54 -13.53
C ASN A 132 -8.73 9.81 -15.04
N LYS A 133 -8.08 8.91 -15.77
CA LYS A 133 -7.87 9.00 -17.22
C LYS A 133 -8.48 7.82 -17.95
N ASN A 134 -8.91 8.07 -19.19
CA ASN A 134 -9.34 7.01 -20.09
C ASN A 134 -8.11 6.47 -20.85
N PRO A 135 -7.71 5.21 -20.64
CA PRO A 135 -6.51 4.65 -21.26
C PRO A 135 -6.62 4.57 -22.79
N ASN A 136 -7.83 4.61 -23.35
CA ASN A 136 -8.03 4.57 -24.81
C ASN A 136 -7.73 5.90 -25.51
N ILE A 137 -7.71 7.03 -24.77
CA ILE A 137 -7.44 8.37 -25.35
C ILE A 137 -5.93 8.64 -25.38
N GLU A 138 -5.18 8.23 -24.34
CA GLU A 138 -3.72 8.45 -24.28
C GLU A 138 -2.94 7.67 -25.36
N ASN A 139 -3.40 6.48 -25.76
CA ASN A 139 -2.78 5.73 -26.86
C ASN A 139 -2.85 6.49 -28.19
N VAL A 140 -3.86 7.35 -28.37
CA VAL A 140 -4.01 8.16 -29.59
C VAL A 140 -3.07 9.36 -29.54
N GLU A 141 -2.94 10.03 -28.39
CA GLU A 141 -2.06 11.20 -28.25
C GLU A 141 -0.57 10.82 -28.36
N ASN A 142 -0.14 9.71 -27.76
CA ASN A 142 1.24 9.23 -27.87
C ASN A 142 1.60 8.81 -29.30
N ALA A 143 0.66 8.18 -30.03
CA ALA A 143 0.86 7.83 -31.44
C ALA A 143 0.97 9.07 -32.34
N VAL A 144 0.19 10.12 -32.07
CA VAL A 144 0.24 11.37 -32.83
C VAL A 144 1.54 12.14 -32.58
N SER A 145 2.07 12.14 -31.35
CA SER A 145 3.36 12.78 -31.06
C SER A 145 4.55 12.11 -31.75
N GLU A 146 4.53 10.78 -31.89
CA GLU A 146 5.60 10.02 -32.57
C GLU A 146 5.58 10.21 -34.10
N GLU A 147 4.41 10.49 -34.70
CA GLU A 147 4.29 10.76 -36.14
C GLU A 147 4.70 12.19 -36.52
N THR A 148 4.70 13.14 -35.58
CA THR A 148 5.08 14.54 -35.84
C THR A 148 6.58 14.85 -35.72
N GLU A 149 7.40 13.88 -35.30
CA GLU A 149 8.86 14.05 -35.15
C GLU A 149 9.70 13.36 -36.25
N ASN A 150 9.09 12.86 -37.33
CA ASN A 150 9.79 12.25 -38.48
C ASN A 150 9.73 13.10 -39.76
#